data_AF-A0A2K9YRP0-F1
#
_entry.id   AF-A0A2K9YRP0-F1
#
_cell.length_a   1.000
_cell.length_b   1.000
_cell.length_c   1.000
_cell.angle_alpha   90.00
_cell.angle_beta   90.00
_cell.angle_gamma   90.00
#
_symmetry.space_group_name_H-M   'P 1'
#
loop_
_entity.id
_entity.type
_entity.pdbx_description
1 polymer ?
#
loop_
_entity_poly.entity_id
_entity_poly.type
_entity_poly.pdbx_seq_one_letter_code
_entity_poly.pdbx_strand_id
1 'polypeptide(L)' 'MDCEKLLSVLGERIKDKQFLNLMRSRLHRYVFDVRSSTYSKVFEGLPQGGIDSPYLWNIYLMGMDDFVKKRMNSLTERT' A
#
# COMPACT_ATOMS: atom_id res chain seq x y z
N MET A 1 -2.78 3.68 4.82
CA MET A 1 -2.02 2.58 4.16
C MET A 1 -0.56 2.83 4.44
N ASP A 2 0.14 1.82 4.96
CA ASP A 2 1.59 1.88 5.16
C ASP A 2 2.29 1.69 3.81
N CYS A 3 2.96 2.74 3.34
CA CYS A 3 3.59 2.78 2.03
C CYS A 3 4.79 1.83 1.92
N GLU A 4 5.58 1.68 3.00
CA GLU A 4 6.74 0.77 2.98
C GLU A 4 6.28 -0.70 2.97
N LYS A 5 5.17 -1.03 3.64
CA LYS A 5 4.55 -2.36 3.50
C LYS A 5 4.05 -2.63 2.09
N LEU A 6 3.43 -1.66 1.40
CA LEU A 6 3.02 -1.86 0.01
C LEU A 6 4.25 -2.10 -0.89
N LEU A 7 5.33 -1.34 -0.70
CA LEU A 7 6.57 -1.51 -1.46
C LEU A 7 7.22 -2.87 -1.18
N SER A 8 7.16 -3.37 0.06
CA SER A 8 7.65 -4.72 0.38
C SER A 8 6.84 -5.80 -0.35
N VAL A 9 5.51 -5.72 -0.31
CA VAL A 9 4.62 -6.66 -1.00
C VAL A 9 4.84 -6.63 -2.52
N LEU A 10 4.98 -5.44 -3.12
CA LEU A 10 5.34 -5.33 -4.54
C LEU A 10 6.71 -5.94 -4.83
N GLY A 11 7.69 -5.73 -3.94
CA GLY A 11 9.06 -6.26 -4.06
C GLY A 11 9.17 -7.78 -3.96
N GLU A 12 8.17 -8.47 -3.40
CA GLU A 12 8.12 -9.93 -3.39
C GLU A 12 8.07 -10.49 -4.83
N ARG A 13 7.28 -9.87 -5.70
CA ARG A 13 7.08 -10.28 -7.09
C ARG A 13 7.89 -9.47 -8.10
N ILE A 14 7.99 -8.16 -7.91
CA ILE A 14 8.66 -7.25 -8.85
C ILE A 14 10.10 -7.03 -8.37
N LYS A 15 11.07 -7.40 -9.22
CA LYS A 15 12.51 -7.23 -8.92
C LYS A 15 13.13 -5.99 -9.57
N ASP A 16 12.38 -5.29 -10.42
CA ASP A 16 12.82 -4.04 -11.05
C ASP A 16 12.91 -2.92 -10.00
N LYS A 17 14.15 -2.55 -9.66
CA LYS A 17 14.44 -1.49 -8.70
C LYS A 17 14.01 -0.11 -9.20
N GLN A 18 14.04 0.14 -10.51
CA GLN A 18 13.61 1.43 -11.07
C GLN A 18 12.10 1.59 -10.92
N PHE A 19 11.34 0.52 -11.22
CA PHE A 19 9.90 0.51 -10.99
C PHE A 19 9.54 0.71 -9.51
N LEU A 20 10.21 -0.02 -8.60
CA LEU A 20 9.95 0.14 -7.17
C LEU A 20 10.30 1.54 -6.66
N ASN A 21 11.36 2.17 -7.20
CA ASN A 21 11.71 3.54 -6.87
C ASN A 21 10.69 4.55 -7.41
N LEU A 22 10.14 4.31 -8.60
CA LEU A 22 9.04 5.11 -9.15
C LEU A 22 7.77 5.00 -8.29
N MET A 23 7.42 3.79 -7.86
CA MET A 23 6.30 3.58 -6.95
C MET A 23 6.54 4.28 -5.61
N ARG A 24 7.76 4.20 -5.07
CA ARG A 24 8.13 4.90 -3.84
C ARG A 24 7.96 6.42 -3.97
N SER A 25 8.43 7.03 -5.06
CA SER A 25 8.28 8.48 -5.28
C SER A 25 6.82 8.87 -5.54
N ARG A 26 6.03 8.01 -6.18
CA ARG A 26 4.59 8.19 -6.40
C ARG A 26 3.80 8.18 -5.09
N LEU A 27 4.17 7.31 -4.16
CA LEU A 27 3.55 7.14 -2.83
C LEU A 27 3.96 8.25 -1.86
N HIS A 28 5.23 8.67 -1.89
CA HIS A 28 5.73 9.76 -1.05
C HIS A 28 5.45 11.12 -1.70
N ARG A 29 4.27 11.70 -1.44
CA ARG A 29 3.96 13.08 -1.83
C ARG A 29 4.18 14.06 -0.69
N TYR A 30 4.73 15.22 -1.05
CA TYR A 30 4.63 16.42 -0.26
C TYR A 30 3.28 17.08 -0.57
N VAL A 31 2.49 17.35 0.45
CA VAL A 31 1.27 18.14 0.36
C VAL A 31 1.59 19.53 0.87
N PHE A 32 1.30 20.54 0.06
CA PHE A 32 1.42 21.93 0.49
C PHE A 32 0.20 22.27 1.35
N ASP A 33 0.45 22.62 2.61
CA ASP A 33 -0.59 23.10 3.51
C ASP A 33 -0.72 24.61 3.34
N VAL A 34 -1.86 25.02 2.78
CA VAL A 34 -2.19 26.42 2.48
C VAL A 34 -2.38 27.25 3.76
N ARG A 35 -2.73 26.63 4.89
CA ARG A 35 -2.92 27.35 6.17
C ARG A 35 -1.61 27.66 6.87
N SER A 36 -0.66 26.73 6.82
CA SER A 36 0.66 26.91 7.42
C SER A 36 1.72 27.43 6.45
N SER A 37 1.41 27.50 5.14
CA SER A 37 2.36 27.82 4.06
C SER A 37 3.60 26.92 4.06
N THR A 38 3.44 25.65 4.43
CA THR A 38 4.53 24.67 4.52
C THR A 38 4.25 23.42 3.70
N TYR A 39 5.32 22.76 3.22
CA TYR A 39 5.24 21.44 2.63
C TYR A 39 5.29 20.37 3.71
N SER A 40 4.17 19.70 3.95
CA SER A 40 4.10 18.55 4.84
C SER A 40 4.27 17.27 4.03
N LYS A 41 5.22 16.42 4.41
CA LYS A 41 5.36 15.10 3.79
C LYS A 41 4.22 14.21 4.29
N VAL A 42 3.33 13.81 3.40
CA VAL A 42 2.28 12.85 3.74
C VAL A 42 2.87 11.47 3.59
N PHE A 43 3.18 10.84 4.72
CA PHE A 43 3.73 9.50 4.78
C PHE A 43 2.66 8.41 4.70
N GLU A 44 1.38 8.78 4.85
CA GLU A 44 0.29 7.84 5.02
C GLU A 44 -0.78 7.96 3.94
N GLY A 45 -1.12 6.82 3.33
CA GLY A 45 -2.25 6.70 2.43
C GLY A 45 -1.91 6.89 0.95
N LEU A 46 -2.67 6.20 0.10
CA LEU A 46 -2.72 6.48 -1.33
C LEU A 46 -3.56 7.75 -1.52
N PRO A 47 -3.11 8.74 -2.31
CA PRO A 47 -3.97 9.85 -2.69
C PRO A 47 -5.21 9.32 -3.40
N GLN A 48 -6.36 9.41 -2.73
CA GLN A 48 -7.65 8.97 -3.26
C GLN A 48 -7.95 9.75 -4.54
N GLY A 49 -8.05 9.04 -5.67
CA GLY A 49 -8.27 9.65 -6.99
C GLY A 49 -7.19 9.36 -8.05
N GLY A 50 -6.13 8.64 -7.70
CA GLY A 50 -5.24 8.06 -8.72
C GLY A 50 -5.90 6.87 -9.44
N ILE A 51 -5.78 6.79 -10.77
CA ILE A 51 -6.20 5.61 -11.57
C ILE A 51 -5.58 4.31 -11.02
N ASP A 52 -4.41 4.44 -10.40
CA ASP A 52 -3.64 3.38 -9.78
C ASP A 52 -4.19 2.88 -8.43
N SER A 53 -5.02 3.67 -7.78
CA SER A 53 -5.47 3.42 -6.41
C SER A 53 -6.27 2.11 -6.23
N PRO A 54 -7.22 1.72 -7.11
CA PRO A 54 -8.05 0.54 -6.87
C PRO A 54 -7.26 -0.78 -6.83
N TYR A 55 -6.32 -0.96 -7.75
CA TYR A 55 -5.55 -2.21 -7.79
C TYR A 55 -4.43 -2.23 -6.74
N LEU A 56 -3.83 -1.09 -6.40
CA LEU A 56 -2.84 -1.03 -5.32
C LEU A 56 -3.46 -1.39 -3.97
N TRP A 57 -4.70 -0.98 -3.73
CA TRP A 57 -5.47 -1.42 -2.56
C TRP A 57 -5.70 -2.93 -2.55
N ASN A 58 -6.07 -3.53 -3.69
CA ASN A 58 -6.26 -4.98 -3.78
C ASN A 58 -4.95 -5.74 -3.49
N ILE A 59 -3.83 -5.27 -4.03
CA ILE A 59 -2.50 -5.86 -3.77
C ILE A 59 -2.14 -5.73 -2.30
N TYR A 60 -2.40 -4.56 -1.69
CA TYR A 60 -2.14 -4.33 -0.27
C TYR A 60 -2.96 -5.25 0.64
N LEU A 61 -4.23 -5.47 0.34
CA LEU A 61 -5.15 -6.26 1.17
C LEU A 61 -4.99 -7.77 1.00
N MET A 62 -4.36 -8.22 -0.10
CA MET A 62 -4.14 -9.64 -0.38
C MET A 62 -3.51 -10.42 0.80
N GLY A 63 -2.54 -9.84 1.50
CA GLY A 63 -1.92 -10.50 2.65
C GLY A 63 -2.86 -10.67 3.85
N MET A 64 -3.80 -9.73 4.03
CA MET A 64 -4.85 -9.83 5.05
C MET A 64 -5.87 -10.89 4.68
N ASP A 65 -6.27 -10.95 3.40
CA ASP A 65 -7.18 -11.99 2.90
C ASP A 65 -6.62 -13.39 3.16
N ASP A 66 -5.34 -13.61 2.89
CA ASP A 66 -4.69 -14.88 3.13
C ASP A 66 -4.65 -15.26 4.62
N PHE A 67 -4.43 -14.29 5.50
CA PHE A 67 -4.46 -14.50 6.95
C PHE A 67 -5.87 -14.89 7.42
N VAL A 68 -6.89 -14.14 7.00
CA VAL A 68 -8.29 -14.40 7.38
C VAL A 68 -8.75 -15.76 6.86
N LYS A 69 -8.45 -16.10 5.60
CA LYS A 69 -8.79 -17.41 5.01
C LYS A 69 -8.16 -18.57 5.78
N LYS A 70 -6.87 -18.50 6.10
CA LYS A 70 -6.18 -19.52 6.91
C LYS A 70 -6.85 -19.69 8.29
N ARG A 71 -7.20 -18.57 8.92
CA ARG A 71 -7.86 -18.59 10.23
C ARG A 71 -9.26 -19.20 10.14
N MET A 72 -10.06 -18.84 9.15
CA MET A 72 -11.40 -19.39 8.93
C MET A 72 -11.34 -20.90 8.69
N ASN A 73 -10.50 -21.38 7.78
CA ASN A 73 -10.36 -22.82 7.51
C ASN A 73 -10.00 -23.62 8.77
N SER A 74 -9.08 -23.10 9.59
CA SER A 74 -8.69 -23.74 10.85
C SER A 74 -9.81 -23.86 11.89
N LEU A 75 -10.85 -23.02 11.79
CA LEU A 75 -12.03 -23.07 12.66
C LEU A 75 -13.07 -24.03 12.09
N THR A 76 -13.28 -24.02 10.77
CA THR A 76 -14.21 -24.93 10.09
C THR A 76 -13.77 -26.38 10.21
N GLU A 77 -12.47 -26.67 10.17
CA GLU A 77 -11.93 -28.04 10.36
C GLU A 77 -12.04 -28.57 11.81
N ARG A 78 -12.37 -27.70 12.77
CA ARG A 78 -12.55 -28.07 14.19
C ARG A 78 -14.01 -28.29 14.58
N THR A 79 -14.94 -28.11 13.64
CA THR A 79 -16.39 -28.26 13.83
C THR A 79 -16.88 -29.47 13.06
#